data_AF-A0A497JFX0-F1
#
_entry.id   AF-A0A497JFX0-F1
#
_cell.length_a   1.000
_cell.length_b   1.000
_cell.length_c   1.000
_cell.angle_alpha   90.00
_cell.angle_beta   90.00
_cell.angle_gamma   90.00
#
_symmetry.space_group_name_H-M   'P 1'
#
loop_
_entity.id
_entity.type
_entity.pdbx_description
1 polymer ?
#
loop_
_entity_poly.entity_id
_entity_poly.type
_entity_poly.pdbx_seq_one_letter_code
_entity_poly.pdbx_strand_id
1 'polypeptide(L)'
;MREGIKTSEKVLQIIATNANGDLRAAINDLQALAQGKETLEMYDIELLNLRDSQIKIFDVLIRILKTRYIGRALEAVQEAEEDPETILRWLVENVPKEYEKSEDLAKAFDYLSRADIFFGRIRRRQDWGLMRYAIDFMSAGVAISKKEKYSKFVKYGYPEIFVIYAKTKKLREQVDAIAEKIKEKLHCSKREAREIYFPLLEIVLQSEEGPKLAHELELTLEDIQFFVKDEKLSKEAYKKAKEIEKKNKKQLSIVEWSY
;
A
#
# COMPACT_ATOMS: atom_id res chain seq x y z
N MET A 1 -7.59 22.16 31.25
CA MET A 1 -7.13 20.83 31.72
C MET A 1 -6.07 21.03 32.80
N ARG A 2 -6.08 20.21 33.85
CA ARG A 2 -5.11 20.30 34.97
C ARG A 2 -3.66 20.03 34.55
N GLU A 3 -3.46 19.32 33.44
CA GLU A 3 -2.12 18.93 32.93
C GLU A 3 -1.54 19.90 31.88
N GLY A 4 -2.14 21.09 31.68
CA GLY A 4 -1.57 22.12 30.81
C GLY A 4 -1.64 21.86 29.29
N ILE A 5 -2.17 20.71 28.86
CA ILE A 5 -2.31 20.37 27.44
C ILE A 5 -3.47 21.15 26.81
N LYS A 6 -3.20 21.84 25.70
CA LYS A 6 -4.22 22.50 24.87
C LYS A 6 -4.76 21.51 23.84
N THR A 7 -6.06 21.24 23.89
CA THR A 7 -6.72 20.30 22.96
C THR A 7 -8.08 20.84 22.55
N SER A 8 -8.55 20.46 21.36
CA SER A 8 -9.88 20.84 20.88
C SER A 8 -10.96 19.90 21.43
N GLU A 9 -12.19 20.40 21.58
CA GLU A 9 -13.31 19.59 22.07
C GLU A 9 -13.61 18.38 21.16
N LYS A 10 -13.37 18.51 19.84
CA LYS A 10 -13.48 17.41 18.89
C LYS A 10 -12.50 16.27 19.18
N VAL A 11 -11.26 16.60 19.59
CA VAL A 11 -10.25 15.60 19.95
C VAL A 11 -10.72 14.79 21.16
N LEU A 12 -11.29 15.47 22.16
CA LEU A 12 -11.80 14.84 23.37
C LEU A 12 -13.01 13.96 23.11
N GLN A 13 -13.91 14.38 22.20
CA GLN A 13 -15.03 13.55 21.77
C GLN A 13 -14.56 12.27 21.11
N ILE A 14 -13.55 12.32 20.22
CA ILE A 14 -13.04 11.11 19.54
C ILE A 14 -12.39 10.15 20.54
N ILE A 15 -11.58 10.66 21.48
CA ILE A 15 -10.98 9.82 22.55
C ILE A 15 -12.08 9.16 23.40
N ALA A 16 -13.13 9.91 23.75
CA ALA A 16 -14.25 9.40 24.52
C ALA A 16 -15.06 8.34 23.74
N THR A 17 -15.26 8.54 22.43
CA THR A 17 -15.94 7.58 21.56
C THR A 17 -15.12 6.29 21.41
N ASN A 18 -13.81 6.39 21.16
CA ASN A 18 -12.94 5.23 21.02
C ASN A 18 -12.79 4.42 22.31
N ALA A 19 -12.86 5.09 23.47
CA ALA A 19 -12.80 4.41 24.76
C ALA A 19 -14.09 3.64 25.12
N ASN A 20 -15.18 3.82 24.37
CA ASN A 20 -16.45 3.09 24.50
C ASN A 20 -16.97 2.98 25.95
N GLY A 21 -16.82 4.06 26.73
CA GLY A 21 -17.25 4.13 28.13
C GLY A 21 -16.23 3.68 29.18
N ASP A 22 -15.04 3.20 28.78
CA ASP A 22 -13.94 2.89 29.70
C ASP A 22 -13.09 4.15 29.99
N LEU A 23 -13.31 4.74 31.16
CA LEU A 23 -12.57 5.92 31.61
C LEU A 23 -11.06 5.69 31.71
N ARG A 24 -10.62 4.47 32.06
CA ARG A 24 -9.20 4.13 32.16
C ARG A 24 -8.56 4.06 30.79
N ALA A 25 -9.24 3.47 29.81
CA ALA A 25 -8.80 3.46 28.42
C ALA A 25 -8.68 4.89 27.87
N ALA A 26 -9.69 5.74 28.11
CA ALA A 26 -9.67 7.14 27.69
C ALA A 26 -8.50 7.93 28.30
N ILE A 27 -8.18 7.72 29.57
CA ILE A 27 -7.05 8.37 30.25
C ILE A 27 -5.71 7.90 29.66
N ASN A 28 -5.55 6.59 29.46
CA ASN A 28 -4.32 6.04 28.87
C ASN A 28 -4.10 6.55 27.43
N ASP A 29 -5.18 6.68 26.66
CA ASP A 29 -5.15 7.18 25.29
C ASP A 29 -4.79 8.66 25.24
N LEU A 30 -5.41 9.45 26.11
CA LEU A 30 -5.06 10.86 26.26
C LEU A 30 -3.60 11.02 26.70
N GLN A 31 -3.14 10.23 27.68
CA GLN A 31 -1.77 10.28 28.17
C GLN A 31 -0.77 9.86 27.09
N ALA A 32 -1.04 8.80 26.34
CA ALA A 32 -0.19 8.33 25.26
C ALA A 32 -0.06 9.36 24.13
N LEU A 33 -1.17 10.05 23.78
CA LEU A 33 -1.14 11.09 22.77
C LEU A 33 -0.49 12.39 23.25
N ALA A 34 -0.67 12.74 24.52
CA ALA A 34 -0.15 13.97 25.10
C ALA A 34 1.32 13.88 25.57
N GLN A 35 1.88 12.67 25.63
CA GLN A 35 3.24 12.48 26.14
C GLN A 35 4.27 13.27 25.31
N GLY A 36 4.87 14.28 25.93
CA GLY A 36 5.89 15.13 25.30
C GLY A 36 5.33 16.25 24.41
N LYS A 37 4.03 16.56 24.48
CA LYS A 37 3.38 17.61 23.68
C LYS A 37 2.60 18.60 24.55
N GLU A 38 2.66 19.88 24.18
CA GLU A 38 1.87 20.95 24.83
C GLU A 38 0.50 21.16 24.16
N THR A 39 0.35 20.69 22.91
CA THR A 39 -0.87 20.79 22.10
C THR A 39 -1.19 19.44 21.45
N LEU A 40 -2.48 19.09 21.40
CA LEU A 40 -3.00 17.90 20.71
C LEU A 40 -3.74 18.33 19.45
N GLU A 41 -3.27 17.88 18.29
CA GLU A 41 -3.86 18.19 16.99
C GLU A 41 -4.59 16.97 16.40
N MET A 42 -5.40 17.17 15.35
CA MET A 42 -6.16 16.09 14.71
C MET A 42 -5.28 14.97 14.16
N TYR A 43 -4.06 15.28 13.70
CA TYR A 43 -3.08 14.30 13.23
C TYR A 43 -2.70 13.28 14.33
N ASP A 44 -2.67 13.70 15.59
CA ASP A 44 -2.31 12.83 16.70
C ASP A 44 -3.39 11.76 16.97
N ILE A 45 -4.63 12.04 16.58
CA ILE A 45 -5.77 11.13 16.73
C ILE A 45 -5.73 9.98 15.73
N GLU A 46 -5.07 10.17 14.58
CA GLU A 46 -4.96 9.11 13.56
C GLU A 46 -4.35 7.83 14.17
N LEU A 47 -3.42 7.97 15.11
CA LEU A 47 -2.81 6.86 15.85
C LEU A 47 -3.83 6.10 16.73
N LEU A 48 -4.81 6.77 17.33
CA LEU A 48 -5.87 6.12 18.09
C LEU A 48 -6.90 5.46 17.19
N ASN A 49 -7.26 6.09 16.06
CA ASN A 49 -8.19 5.51 15.10
C ASN A 49 -7.63 4.24 14.46
N LEU A 50 -6.31 4.23 14.18
CA LEU A 50 -5.60 3.03 13.74
C LEU A 50 -5.67 1.90 14.78
N ARG A 51 -5.64 2.23 16.08
CA ARG A 51 -5.76 1.21 17.14
C ARG A 51 -7.19 0.66 17.26
N ASP A 52 -8.20 1.52 17.23
CA ASP A 52 -9.60 1.09 17.31
C ASP A 52 -9.98 0.18 16.13
N SER A 53 -9.61 0.59 14.91
CA SER A 53 -9.71 -0.25 13.70
C SER A 53 -8.97 -1.59 13.88
N GLN A 54 -7.77 -1.59 14.44
CA GLN A 54 -7.01 -2.82 14.72
C GLN A 54 -7.72 -3.75 15.73
N ILE A 55 -8.34 -3.20 16.78
CA ILE A 55 -9.08 -3.99 17.76
C ILE A 55 -10.29 -4.64 17.10
N LYS A 56 -11.05 -3.87 16.33
CA LYS A 56 -12.23 -4.36 15.60
C LYS A 56 -11.88 -5.45 14.58
N ILE A 57 -10.79 -5.30 13.82
CA ILE A 57 -10.38 -6.35 12.86
C ILE A 57 -9.88 -7.61 13.56
N PHE A 58 -9.24 -7.50 14.74
CA PHE A 58 -8.85 -8.69 15.51
C PHE A 58 -10.06 -9.51 15.91
N ASP A 59 -11.17 -8.89 16.30
CA ASP A 59 -12.41 -9.61 16.62
C ASP A 59 -12.96 -10.37 15.40
N VAL A 60 -12.92 -9.75 14.22
CA VAL A 60 -13.28 -10.42 12.95
C VAL A 60 -12.38 -11.63 12.69
N LEU A 61 -11.07 -11.47 12.85
CA LEU A 61 -10.11 -12.58 12.68
C LEU A 61 -10.36 -13.71 13.68
N ILE A 62 -10.59 -13.40 14.96
CA ILE A 62 -10.90 -14.38 15.99
C ILE A 62 -12.14 -15.18 15.59
N ARG A 63 -13.20 -14.49 15.18
CA ARG A 63 -14.46 -15.14 14.78
C ARG A 63 -14.28 -16.08 13.60
N ILE A 64 -13.53 -15.68 12.56
CA ILE A 64 -13.27 -16.50 11.37
C ILE A 64 -12.32 -17.66 11.67
N LEU A 65 -11.16 -17.37 12.28
CA LEU A 65 -10.07 -18.34 12.45
C LEU A 65 -10.38 -19.36 13.53
N LYS A 66 -11.15 -19.03 14.58
CA LYS A 66 -11.49 -19.98 15.66
C LYS A 66 -12.82 -20.71 15.46
N THR A 67 -13.70 -20.24 14.57
CA THR A 67 -14.97 -20.94 14.28
C THR A 67 -14.80 -22.06 13.27
N ARG A 68 -15.69 -23.05 13.31
CA ARG A 68 -15.91 -24.01 12.18
C ARG A 68 -17.32 -23.88 11.59
N TYR A 69 -18.10 -22.92 12.09
CA TYR A 69 -19.46 -22.68 11.66
C TYR A 69 -19.46 -21.62 10.56
N ILE A 70 -19.98 -21.99 9.39
CA ILE A 70 -20.05 -21.14 8.20
C ILE A 70 -20.76 -19.81 8.50
N GLY A 71 -21.94 -19.87 9.12
CA GLY A 71 -22.72 -18.67 9.43
C GLY A 71 -21.95 -17.65 10.28
N ARG A 72 -21.23 -18.10 11.31
CA ARG A 72 -20.43 -17.22 12.17
C ARG A 72 -19.25 -16.58 11.44
N ALA A 73 -18.67 -17.28 10.47
CA ALA A 73 -17.57 -16.74 9.67
C ALA A 73 -18.08 -15.68 8.69
N LEU A 74 -19.24 -15.91 8.06
CA LEU A 74 -19.87 -14.95 7.15
C LEU A 74 -20.32 -13.68 7.90
N GLU A 75 -21.00 -13.86 9.02
CA GLU A 75 -21.48 -12.77 9.88
C GLU A 75 -20.32 -11.88 10.35
N ALA A 76 -19.16 -12.48 10.66
CA ALA A 76 -17.97 -11.73 11.05
C ALA A 76 -17.49 -10.73 9.98
N VAL A 77 -17.62 -11.08 8.69
CA VAL A 77 -17.29 -10.15 7.60
C VAL A 77 -18.41 -9.15 7.35
N GLN A 78 -19.68 -9.57 7.49
CA GLN A 78 -20.83 -8.69 7.28
C GLN A 78 -20.92 -7.56 8.32
N GLU A 79 -20.51 -7.84 9.56
CA GLU A 79 -20.48 -6.87 10.66
C GLU A 79 -19.17 -6.08 10.74
N ALA A 80 -18.19 -6.40 9.89
CA ALA A 80 -16.92 -5.70 9.89
C ALA A 80 -17.06 -4.29 9.29
N GLU A 81 -16.42 -3.31 9.91
CA GLU A 81 -16.30 -1.95 9.36
C GLU A 81 -15.24 -1.87 8.25
N GLU A 82 -14.27 -2.79 8.27
CA GLU A 82 -13.17 -2.85 7.31
C GLU A 82 -13.60 -3.41 5.95
N ASP A 83 -12.96 -2.95 4.87
CA ASP A 83 -13.28 -3.44 3.54
C ASP A 83 -12.86 -4.93 3.36
N PRO A 84 -13.61 -5.73 2.58
CA PRO A 84 -13.30 -7.15 2.43
C PRO A 84 -11.90 -7.47 1.88
N GLU A 85 -11.31 -6.60 1.06
CA GLU A 85 -9.96 -6.82 0.54
C GLU A 85 -8.91 -6.60 1.64
N THR A 86 -9.12 -5.62 2.51
CA THR A 86 -8.31 -5.40 3.72
C THR A 86 -8.41 -6.60 4.65
N ILE A 87 -9.63 -7.09 4.94
CA ILE A 87 -9.84 -8.30 5.75
C ILE A 87 -9.08 -9.49 5.15
N LEU A 88 -9.11 -9.66 3.82
CA LEU A 88 -8.34 -10.71 3.14
C LEU A 88 -6.84 -10.61 3.44
N ARG A 89 -6.23 -9.42 3.41
CA ARG A 89 -4.81 -9.24 3.73
C ARG A 89 -4.50 -9.56 5.19
N TRP A 90 -5.40 -9.21 6.10
CA TRP A 90 -5.31 -9.61 7.50
C TRP A 90 -5.39 -11.12 7.70
N LEU A 91 -6.26 -11.81 6.97
CA LEU A 91 -6.36 -13.28 7.03
C LEU A 91 -5.09 -13.95 6.49
N VAL A 92 -4.58 -13.51 5.33
CA VAL A 92 -3.34 -14.05 4.73
C VAL A 92 -2.16 -14.00 5.71
N GLU A 93 -2.02 -12.89 6.42
CA GLU A 93 -0.97 -12.68 7.43
C GLU A 93 -1.13 -13.58 8.67
N ASN A 94 -2.37 -13.85 9.09
CA ASN A 94 -2.65 -14.42 10.41
C ASN A 94 -3.11 -15.88 10.41
N VAL A 95 -3.61 -16.41 9.29
CA VAL A 95 -3.89 -17.86 9.11
C VAL A 95 -2.70 -18.73 9.52
N PRO A 96 -1.45 -18.49 9.06
CA PRO A 96 -0.30 -19.29 9.46
C PRO A 96 0.09 -19.18 10.94
N LYS A 97 -0.41 -18.17 11.66
CA LYS A 97 -0.19 -18.01 13.10
C LYS A 97 -1.19 -18.86 13.90
N GLU A 98 -2.40 -19.06 13.38
CA GLU A 98 -3.43 -19.89 14.01
C GLU A 98 -3.33 -21.37 13.62
N TYR A 99 -3.26 -21.68 12.32
CA TYR A 99 -3.37 -23.05 11.83
C TYR A 99 -1.98 -23.71 11.80
N GLU A 100 -1.84 -24.83 12.52
CA GLU A 100 -0.55 -25.51 12.66
C GLU A 100 -0.40 -26.69 11.70
N LYS A 101 -1.51 -27.36 11.35
CA LYS A 101 -1.48 -28.51 10.45
C LYS A 101 -1.29 -28.05 9.01
N SER A 102 -0.30 -28.62 8.32
CA SER A 102 0.01 -28.29 6.92
C SER A 102 -1.18 -28.51 5.98
N GLU A 103 -2.00 -29.54 6.23
CA GLU A 103 -3.22 -29.81 5.45
C GLU A 103 -4.28 -28.70 5.61
N ASP A 104 -4.47 -28.20 6.82
CA ASP A 104 -5.44 -27.13 7.11
C ASP A 104 -4.95 -25.81 6.50
N LEU A 105 -3.64 -25.53 6.62
CA LEU A 105 -2.98 -24.39 5.99
C LEU A 105 -3.14 -24.40 4.47
N ALA A 106 -2.81 -25.52 3.81
CA ALA A 106 -2.91 -25.64 2.37
C ALA A 106 -4.33 -25.36 1.88
N LYS A 107 -5.34 -25.92 2.57
CA LYS A 107 -6.76 -25.65 2.26
C LYS A 107 -7.16 -24.21 2.51
N ALA A 108 -6.70 -23.60 3.61
CA ALA A 108 -6.99 -22.21 3.90
C ALA A 108 -6.43 -21.27 2.82
N PHE A 109 -5.19 -21.51 2.40
CA PHE A 109 -4.55 -20.73 1.34
C PHE A 109 -5.17 -20.97 -0.05
N ASP A 110 -5.66 -22.18 -0.35
CA ASP A 110 -6.45 -22.42 -1.58
C ASP A 110 -7.71 -21.54 -1.61
N TYR A 111 -8.44 -21.47 -0.49
CA TYR A 111 -9.61 -20.60 -0.38
C TYR A 111 -9.26 -19.11 -0.45
N LEU A 112 -8.22 -18.66 0.25
CA LEU A 112 -7.75 -17.27 0.17
C LEU A 112 -7.30 -16.90 -1.25
N SER A 113 -6.60 -17.80 -1.95
CA SER A 113 -6.19 -17.61 -3.34
C SER A 113 -7.41 -17.44 -4.26
N ARG A 114 -8.43 -18.27 -4.09
CA ARG A 114 -9.68 -18.13 -4.83
C ARG A 114 -10.37 -16.80 -4.54
N ALA A 115 -10.43 -16.37 -3.29
CA ALA A 115 -10.99 -15.06 -2.94
C ALA A 115 -10.25 -13.91 -3.66
N ASP A 116 -8.91 -13.92 -3.68
CA ASP A 116 -8.10 -12.92 -4.40
C ASP A 116 -8.38 -12.90 -5.92
N ILE A 117 -8.57 -14.08 -6.54
CA ILE A 117 -8.98 -14.18 -7.95
C ILE A 117 -10.35 -13.50 -8.17
N PHE A 118 -11.30 -13.68 -7.27
CA PHE A 118 -12.62 -13.03 -7.38
C PHE A 118 -12.50 -11.51 -7.20
N PHE A 119 -11.71 -11.01 -6.25
CA PHE A 119 -11.41 -9.57 -6.17
C PHE A 119 -10.77 -9.03 -7.45
N GLY A 120 -9.81 -9.75 -8.02
CA GLY A 120 -9.22 -9.41 -9.32
C GLY A 120 -10.22 -9.41 -10.48
N ARG A 121 -11.28 -10.22 -10.42
CA ARG A 121 -12.38 -10.21 -11.41
C ARG A 121 -13.33 -9.04 -11.18
N ILE A 122 -13.68 -8.74 -9.93
CA ILE A 122 -14.51 -7.59 -9.53
C ILE A 122 -13.88 -6.30 -10.08
N ARG A 123 -12.60 -6.06 -9.80
CA ARG A 123 -11.90 -4.83 -10.27
C ARG A 123 -11.87 -4.71 -11.79
N ARG A 124 -11.69 -5.83 -12.51
CA ARG A 124 -11.60 -5.82 -13.98
C ARG A 124 -12.95 -5.68 -14.67
N ARG A 125 -14.00 -6.32 -14.14
CA ARG A 125 -15.33 -6.35 -14.75
C ARG A 125 -16.31 -5.35 -14.16
N GLN A 126 -15.97 -4.74 -13.03
CA GLN A 126 -16.85 -3.89 -12.24
C GLN A 126 -18.16 -4.62 -11.83
N ASP A 127 -18.09 -5.95 -11.73
CA ASP A 127 -19.21 -6.81 -11.35
C ASP A 127 -19.17 -7.09 -9.84
N TRP A 128 -19.89 -6.27 -9.08
CA TRP A 128 -19.97 -6.36 -7.62
C TRP A 128 -20.78 -7.57 -7.13
N GLY A 129 -21.57 -8.23 -8.00
CA GLY A 129 -22.28 -9.46 -7.65
C GLY A 129 -21.32 -10.60 -7.27
N LEU A 130 -20.09 -10.54 -7.78
CA LEU A 130 -19.02 -11.48 -7.47
C LEU A 130 -18.49 -11.37 -6.03
N MET A 131 -18.80 -10.28 -5.32
CA MET A 131 -18.31 -10.04 -3.96
C MET A 131 -18.75 -11.12 -2.97
N ARG A 132 -19.97 -11.66 -3.14
CA ARG A 132 -20.46 -12.75 -2.29
C ARG A 132 -19.53 -13.95 -2.30
N TYR A 133 -19.04 -14.35 -3.48
CA TYR A 133 -18.13 -15.48 -3.63
C TYR A 133 -16.76 -15.19 -3.00
N ALA A 134 -16.24 -13.96 -3.14
CA ALA A 134 -14.98 -13.57 -2.51
C ALA A 134 -15.08 -13.68 -0.97
N ILE A 135 -16.18 -13.16 -0.40
CA ILE A 135 -16.47 -13.23 1.02
C ILE A 135 -16.62 -14.69 1.48
N ASP A 136 -17.40 -15.51 0.76
CA ASP A 136 -17.60 -16.92 1.09
C ASP A 136 -16.26 -17.68 1.17
N PHE A 137 -15.38 -17.47 0.19
CA PHE A 137 -14.07 -18.13 0.19
C PHE A 137 -13.16 -17.64 1.32
N MET A 138 -12.98 -16.33 1.49
CA MET A 138 -12.05 -15.81 2.50
C MET A 138 -12.52 -16.04 3.93
N SER A 139 -13.84 -16.16 4.17
CA SER A 139 -14.40 -16.36 5.51
C SER A 139 -14.77 -17.81 5.77
N ALA A 140 -15.90 -18.28 5.23
CA ALA A 140 -16.42 -19.62 5.45
C ALA A 140 -15.43 -20.70 4.95
N GLY A 141 -14.84 -20.51 3.78
CA GLY A 141 -13.82 -21.42 3.23
C GLY A 141 -12.63 -21.59 4.17
N VAL A 142 -12.08 -20.48 4.67
CA VAL A 142 -11.00 -20.50 5.67
C VAL A 142 -11.46 -21.14 6.97
N ALA A 143 -12.68 -20.84 7.45
CA ALA A 143 -13.18 -21.39 8.70
C ALA A 143 -13.34 -22.92 8.67
N ILE A 144 -13.80 -23.49 7.55
CA ILE A 144 -14.03 -24.94 7.38
C ILE A 144 -12.78 -25.71 6.94
N SER A 145 -11.70 -25.01 6.54
CA SER A 145 -10.45 -25.66 6.10
C SER A 145 -9.82 -26.54 7.19
N LYS A 146 -10.05 -26.21 8.47
CA LYS A 146 -9.54 -26.94 9.62
C LYS A 146 -10.43 -28.11 10.06
N LYS A 147 -9.79 -29.25 10.36
CA LYS A 147 -10.48 -30.46 10.87
C LYS A 147 -10.96 -30.32 12.31
N GLU A 148 -10.32 -29.47 13.10
CA GLU A 148 -10.67 -29.20 14.51
C GLU A 148 -10.40 -27.73 14.85
N LYS A 149 -10.88 -27.26 16.00
CA LYS A 149 -10.61 -25.88 16.45
C LYS A 149 -9.24 -25.81 17.11
N TYR A 150 -8.50 -24.76 16.81
CA TYR A 150 -7.26 -24.43 17.51
C TYR A 150 -7.58 -23.64 18.78
N SER A 151 -7.14 -24.15 19.94
CA SER A 151 -7.46 -23.60 21.27
C SER A 151 -6.24 -22.94 21.92
N LYS A 152 -5.40 -22.28 21.12
CA LYS A 152 -4.23 -21.55 21.61
C LYS A 152 -4.45 -20.04 21.60
N PHE A 153 -3.72 -19.35 22.46
CA PHE A 153 -3.56 -17.91 22.35
C PHE A 153 -2.67 -17.60 21.14
N VAL A 154 -3.13 -16.71 20.28
CA VAL A 154 -2.38 -16.25 19.11
C VAL A 154 -2.36 -14.74 19.12
N LYS A 155 -1.15 -14.19 19.04
CA LYS A 155 -0.97 -12.75 18.84
C LYS A 155 -1.08 -12.46 17.34
N TYR A 156 -2.25 -11.98 16.92
CA TYR A 156 -2.42 -11.50 15.54
C TYR A 156 -1.59 -10.23 15.31
N GLY A 157 -1.12 -10.09 14.08
CA GLY A 157 -0.22 -9.02 13.66
C GLY A 157 -0.73 -8.31 12.43
N TYR A 158 -0.31 -7.06 12.30
CA TYR A 158 -0.60 -6.20 11.16
C TYR A 158 -0.01 -6.78 9.86
N PRO A 159 -0.72 -6.70 8.70
CA PRO A 159 -0.23 -7.23 7.44
C PRO A 159 1.05 -6.53 6.98
N GLU A 160 2.13 -7.31 6.81
CA GLU A 160 3.40 -6.75 6.34
C GLU A 160 3.29 -6.16 4.94
N ILE A 161 2.37 -6.68 4.13
CA ILE A 161 2.12 -6.19 2.77
C ILE A 161 1.74 -4.71 2.73
N PHE A 162 1.01 -4.19 3.73
CA PHE A 162 0.68 -2.77 3.79
C PHE A 162 1.91 -1.91 4.08
N VAL A 163 2.80 -2.40 4.95
CA VAL A 163 4.09 -1.75 5.22
C VAL A 163 4.95 -1.74 3.96
N ILE A 164 5.00 -2.86 3.24
CA ILE A 164 5.71 -2.97 1.96
C ILE A 164 5.13 -1.98 0.96
N TYR A 165 3.80 -1.95 0.79
CA TYR A 165 3.13 -1.04 -0.15
C TYR A 165 3.40 0.43 0.16
N ALA A 166 3.38 0.82 1.44
CA ALA A 166 3.71 2.17 1.86
C ALA A 166 5.17 2.51 1.54
N LYS A 167 6.12 1.65 1.94
CA LYS A 167 7.57 1.85 1.72
C LYS A 167 7.92 1.97 0.24
N THR A 168 7.28 1.17 -0.60
CA THR A 168 7.57 1.11 -2.04
C THR A 168 6.68 2.03 -2.89
N LYS A 169 5.77 2.80 -2.28
CA LYS A 169 4.85 3.71 -3.00
C LYS A 169 5.60 4.71 -3.88
N LYS A 170 6.50 5.49 -3.27
CA LYS A 170 7.30 6.50 -3.99
C LYS A 170 8.12 5.89 -5.13
N LEU A 171 8.73 4.73 -4.87
CA LEU A 171 9.51 4.01 -5.87
C LEU A 171 8.63 3.56 -7.05
N ARG A 172 7.45 2.99 -6.79
CA ARG A 172 6.51 2.59 -7.84
C ARG A 172 6.03 3.79 -8.66
N GLU A 173 5.71 4.90 -8.00
CA GLU A 173 5.30 6.14 -8.68
C GLU A 173 6.39 6.67 -9.61
N GLN A 174 7.65 6.68 -9.15
CA GLN A 174 8.80 7.08 -9.97
C GLN A 174 9.00 6.13 -11.16
N VAL A 175 8.97 4.81 -10.92
CA VAL A 175 9.07 3.79 -11.98
C VAL A 175 7.94 3.91 -13.01
N ASP A 176 6.71 4.13 -12.56
CA ASP A 176 5.56 4.31 -13.46
C ASP A 176 5.66 5.62 -14.26
N ALA A 177 6.19 6.70 -13.68
CA ALA A 177 6.42 7.96 -14.38
C ALA A 177 7.49 7.82 -15.47
N ILE A 178 8.62 7.17 -15.18
CA ILE A 178 9.67 6.88 -16.18
C ILE A 178 9.11 5.99 -17.29
N ALA A 179 8.37 4.94 -16.94
CA ALA A 179 7.77 4.04 -17.91
C ALA A 179 6.75 4.74 -18.82
N GLU A 180 6.03 5.76 -18.33
CA GLU A 180 5.14 6.58 -19.16
C GLU A 180 5.91 7.39 -20.20
N LYS A 181 7.01 8.06 -19.80
CA LYS A 181 7.86 8.81 -20.74
C LYS A 181 8.39 7.94 -21.87
N ILE A 182 8.86 6.74 -21.54
CA ILE A 182 9.34 5.77 -22.53
C ILE A 182 8.20 5.33 -23.45
N LYS A 183 7.04 4.99 -22.88
CA LYS A 183 5.85 4.59 -23.65
C LYS A 183 5.43 5.67 -24.64
N GLU A 184 5.44 6.94 -24.24
CA GLU A 184 5.06 8.05 -25.12
C GLU A 184 6.02 8.24 -26.30
N LYS A 185 7.33 8.09 -26.07
CA LYS A 185 8.35 8.30 -27.11
C LYS A 185 8.58 7.08 -28.00
N LEU A 186 8.44 5.86 -27.47
CA LEU A 186 8.71 4.61 -28.19
C LEU A 186 7.44 3.86 -28.62
N HIS A 187 6.26 4.36 -28.26
CA HIS A 187 4.96 3.75 -28.57
C HIS A 187 4.81 2.29 -28.12
N CYS A 188 5.47 1.93 -27.01
CA CYS A 188 5.46 0.59 -26.43
C CYS A 188 4.55 0.51 -25.19
N SER A 189 4.30 -0.70 -24.68
CA SER A 189 3.57 -0.85 -23.41
C SER A 189 4.44 -0.45 -22.21
N LYS A 190 3.84 -0.04 -21.08
CA LYS A 190 4.60 0.21 -19.82
C LYS A 190 5.33 -1.03 -19.31
N ARG A 191 4.78 -2.22 -19.59
CA ARG A 191 5.41 -3.48 -19.23
C ARG A 191 6.70 -3.67 -20.03
N GLU A 192 6.62 -3.49 -21.34
CA GLU A 192 7.76 -3.56 -22.25
C GLU A 192 8.82 -2.49 -21.95
N ALA A 193 8.39 -1.26 -21.64
CA ALA A 193 9.26 -0.19 -21.13
C ALA A 193 10.14 -0.67 -19.96
N ARG A 194 9.55 -1.35 -18.98
CA ARG A 194 10.26 -1.87 -17.81
C ARG A 194 11.09 -3.11 -18.07
N GLU A 195 10.59 -4.05 -18.86
CA GLU A 195 11.27 -5.34 -19.07
C GLU A 195 12.46 -5.21 -20.03
N ILE A 196 12.32 -4.37 -21.06
CA ILE A 196 13.31 -4.26 -22.14
C ILE A 196 14.17 -3.01 -21.97
N TYR A 197 13.56 -1.85 -21.76
CA TYR A 197 14.29 -0.58 -21.88
C TYR A 197 14.95 -0.11 -20.59
N PHE A 198 14.41 -0.44 -19.41
CA PHE A 198 15.04 -0.06 -18.13
C PHE A 198 16.47 -0.62 -17.99
N PRO A 199 16.74 -1.92 -18.26
CA PRO A 199 18.10 -2.45 -18.24
C PRO A 199 19.04 -1.76 -19.23
N LEU A 200 18.53 -1.36 -20.40
CA LEU A 200 19.31 -0.63 -21.39
C LEU A 200 19.63 0.80 -20.93
N LEU A 201 18.68 1.48 -20.29
CA LEU A 201 18.88 2.82 -19.76
C LEU A 201 19.94 2.86 -18.66
N GLU A 202 20.04 1.82 -17.82
CA GLU A 202 21.12 1.72 -16.82
C GLU A 202 22.52 1.79 -17.45
N ILE A 203 22.68 1.22 -18.64
CA ILE A 203 23.95 1.17 -19.36
C ILE A 203 24.16 2.46 -20.17
N VAL A 204 23.17 2.82 -21.00
CA VAL A 204 23.31 3.92 -21.96
C VAL A 204 23.38 5.28 -21.26
N LEU A 205 22.70 5.48 -20.13
CA LEU A 205 22.80 6.75 -19.38
C LEU A 205 24.20 7.01 -18.80
N GLN A 206 25.04 5.98 -18.70
CA GLN A 206 26.44 6.10 -18.27
C GLN A 206 27.42 6.31 -19.44
N SER A 207 26.95 6.13 -20.68
CA SER A 207 27.74 6.31 -21.91
C SER A 207 27.77 7.78 -22.37
N GLU A 208 28.57 8.06 -23.39
CA GLU A 208 28.63 9.40 -24.00
C GLU A 208 27.29 9.82 -24.66
N GLU A 209 26.48 8.85 -25.07
CA GLU A 209 25.15 9.05 -25.65
C GLU A 209 24.07 9.31 -24.60
N GLY A 210 24.34 9.02 -23.32
CA GLY A 210 23.39 9.16 -22.21
C GLY A 210 22.67 10.52 -22.15
N PRO A 211 23.36 11.67 -22.29
CA PRO A 211 22.73 12.99 -22.31
C PRO A 211 21.75 13.22 -23.46
N LYS A 212 22.01 12.62 -24.64
CA LYS A 212 21.11 12.73 -25.80
C LYS A 212 19.82 11.97 -25.53
N LEU A 213 19.95 10.73 -25.06
CA LEU A 213 18.80 9.88 -24.73
C LEU A 213 17.97 10.47 -23.57
N ALA A 214 18.64 11.00 -22.54
CA ALA A 214 17.97 11.68 -21.44
C ALA A 214 17.17 12.92 -21.91
N HIS A 215 17.68 13.64 -22.92
CA HIS A 215 16.95 14.74 -23.54
C HIS A 215 15.74 14.25 -24.35
N GLU A 216 15.90 13.24 -25.20
CA GLU A 216 14.82 12.69 -26.05
C GLU A 216 13.67 12.11 -25.23
N LEU A 217 13.99 11.42 -24.13
CA LEU A 217 13.01 10.85 -23.20
C LEU A 217 12.51 11.85 -22.15
N GLU A 218 12.98 13.10 -22.18
CA GLU A 218 12.60 14.15 -21.23
C GLU A 218 12.79 13.72 -19.76
N LEU A 219 13.90 13.03 -19.48
CA LEU A 219 14.23 12.55 -18.14
C LEU A 219 14.61 13.72 -17.24
N THR A 220 14.05 13.71 -16.03
CA THR A 220 14.45 14.63 -14.96
C THR A 220 15.75 14.16 -14.33
N LEU A 221 16.36 15.01 -13.50
CA LEU A 221 17.53 14.61 -12.71
C LEU A 221 17.22 13.40 -11.81
N GLU A 222 16.03 13.35 -11.20
CA GLU A 222 15.61 12.22 -10.35
C GLU A 222 15.49 10.92 -11.17
N ASP A 223 15.00 11.00 -12.40
CA ASP A 223 14.91 9.84 -13.31
C ASP A 223 16.29 9.32 -13.70
N ILE A 224 17.25 10.21 -13.97
CA ILE A 224 18.63 9.81 -14.29
C ILE A 224 19.29 9.19 -13.06
N GLN A 225 19.09 9.78 -11.87
CA GLN A 225 19.61 9.27 -10.60
C GLN A 225 19.05 7.89 -10.22
N PHE A 226 17.84 7.56 -10.67
CA PHE A 226 17.26 6.23 -10.48
C PHE A 226 18.14 5.14 -11.13
N PHE A 227 18.65 5.39 -12.34
CA PHE A 227 19.49 4.45 -13.07
C PHE A 227 20.99 4.61 -12.78
N VAL A 228 21.46 5.85 -12.59
CA VAL A 228 22.86 6.19 -12.37
C VAL A 228 23.08 6.61 -10.92
N LYS A 229 23.63 5.70 -10.12
CA LYS A 229 23.89 5.92 -8.68
C LYS A 229 24.99 6.96 -8.40
N ASP A 230 25.90 7.19 -9.35
CA ASP A 230 26.93 8.23 -9.20
C ASP A 230 26.29 9.62 -9.38
N GLU A 231 26.30 10.41 -8.31
CA GLU A 231 25.74 11.77 -8.30
C GLU A 231 26.45 12.75 -9.25
N LYS A 232 27.76 12.57 -9.47
CA LYS A 232 28.52 13.48 -10.35
C LYS A 232 28.15 13.23 -11.79
N LEU A 233 28.14 11.95 -12.19
CA LEU A 233 27.78 11.53 -13.55
C LEU A 233 26.33 11.87 -13.87
N SER A 234 25.39 11.65 -12.95
CA SER A 234 23.98 11.99 -13.18
C SER A 234 23.74 13.49 -13.33
N LYS A 235 24.39 14.33 -12.51
CA LYS A 235 24.33 15.81 -12.65
C LYS A 235 24.97 16.29 -13.95
N GLU A 236 26.09 15.70 -14.35
CA GLU A 236 26.75 16.02 -15.62
C GLU A 236 25.89 15.64 -16.82
N ALA A 237 25.33 14.44 -16.83
CA ALA A 237 24.45 13.96 -17.88
C ALA A 237 23.21 14.86 -18.03
N TYR A 238 22.59 15.25 -16.91
CA TYR A 238 21.46 16.17 -16.91
C TYR A 238 21.82 17.57 -17.44
N LYS A 239 22.99 18.12 -17.05
CA LYS A 239 23.47 19.41 -17.57
C LYS A 239 23.67 19.37 -19.08
N LYS A 240 24.35 18.34 -19.59
CA LYS A 240 24.55 18.14 -21.03
C LYS A 240 23.22 17.98 -21.77
N ALA A 241 22.26 17.25 -21.20
CA ALA A 241 20.90 17.13 -21.77
C ALA A 241 20.19 18.50 -21.88
N LYS A 242 20.31 19.35 -20.86
CA LYS A 242 19.75 20.72 -20.89
C LYS A 242 20.46 21.66 -21.87
N GLU A 243 21.77 21.47 -22.10
CA GLU A 243 22.50 22.21 -23.13
C GLU A 243 22.03 21.84 -24.54
N ILE A 244 21.74 20.55 -24.78
CA ILE A 244 21.16 20.08 -26.05
C ILE A 244 19.79 20.74 -26.27
N GLU A 245 18.93 20.77 -25.25
CA GLU A 245 17.62 21.44 -25.31
C GLU A 245 17.75 22.93 -25.70
N LYS A 246 18.70 23.65 -25.08
CA LYS A 246 18.96 25.07 -25.39
C LYS A 246 19.48 25.28 -26.81
N LYS A 247 20.39 24.41 -27.29
CA LYS A 247 20.90 24.47 -28.66
C LYS A 247 19.78 24.26 -29.68
N ASN A 248 18.94 23.25 -29.46
CA ASN A 248 17.81 22.95 -30.34
C ASN A 248 16.81 24.11 -30.40
N LYS A 249 16.45 24.71 -29.25
CA LYS A 249 15.57 25.90 -29.20
C LYS A 249 16.15 27.11 -29.91
N LYS A 250 17.45 27.38 -29.74
CA LYS A 250 18.13 28.48 -30.43
C LYS A 250 18.14 28.27 -31.95
N GLN A 251 18.34 27.03 -32.39
CA GLN A 251 18.33 26.68 -33.81
C GLN A 251 16.93 26.80 -34.43
N LEU A 252 15.89 26.34 -33.72
CA LEU A 252 14.48 26.54 -34.12
C LEU A 252 14.12 28.02 -34.25
N SER A 253 14.54 28.87 -33.28
CA SER A 253 14.30 30.31 -33.40
C SER A 253 14.98 30.89 -34.65
N ILE A 254 16.24 30.55 -34.93
CA ILE A 254 16.95 31.11 -36.10
C ILE A 254 16.22 30.76 -37.41
N VAL A 255 15.64 29.57 -37.51
CA VAL A 255 14.86 29.14 -38.69
C VAL A 255 13.53 29.90 -38.81
N GLU A 256 12.86 30.22 -37.71
CA GLU A 256 11.61 31.02 -37.70
C GLU A 256 11.82 32.49 -38.11
N TRP A 257 13.01 33.07 -37.85
CA TRP A 257 13.37 34.44 -38.28
C TRP A 257 13.93 34.50 -39.72
N SER A 258 14.00 33.37 -40.42
CA SER A 258 14.57 33.26 -41.78
C SER A 258 13.51 33.13 -42.89
N TYR A 259 12.23 33.24 -42.53
CA TYR A 259 11.06 33.29 -43.43
C TYR A 259 10.35 34.64 -43.27
#